data_AF-A0A1I0R0F5-F1
#
_entry.id   AF-A0A1I0R0F5-F1
#
_cell.length_a   1.000
_cell.length_b   1.000
_cell.length_c   1.000
_cell.angle_alpha   90.00
_cell.angle_beta   90.00
_cell.angle_gamma   90.00
#
_symmetry.space_group_name_H-M   'P 1'
#
loop_
_entity.id
_entity.type
_entity.pdbx_description
1 polymer ?
#
loop_
_entity_poly.entity_id
_entity_poly.type
_entity_poly.pdbx_seq_one_letter_code
_entity_poly.pdbx_strand_id
1 'polypeptide(L)' 'MQYKIIQKGPFEKVEKFEKKLNEMAMSGWRIVASLGDFYLVLGKDKH' A
#
# COMPACT_ATOMS: atom_id res chain seq x y z
N MET A 1 9.69 -9.08 -9.24
CA MET A 1 8.47 -8.68 -8.50
C MET A 1 8.89 -8.34 -7.10
N GLN A 2 8.45 -7.20 -6.55
CA GLN A 2 8.87 -6.75 -5.22
C GLN A 2 7.66 -6.65 -4.28
N TYR A 3 7.75 -7.27 -3.11
CA TYR A 3 6.76 -7.11 -2.05
C TYR A 3 7.22 -6.08 -1.02
N LYS A 4 6.26 -5.39 -0.38
CA LYS A 4 6.52 -4.58 0.81
C LYS A 4 5.28 -4.52 1.69
N ILE A 5 5.50 -4.36 2.99
CA ILE A 5 4.44 -4.14 3.98
C ILE A 5 4.35 -2.64 4.25
N ILE A 6 3.13 -2.11 4.26
CA ILE A 6 2.83 -0.73 4.61
C ILE A 6 1.95 -0.76 5.84
N GLN A 7 2.22 0.13 6.78
CA GLN A 7 1.38 0.30 7.95
C GLN A 7 0.64 1.65 7.87
N LYS A 8 -0.64 1.66 8.24
CA LYS A 8 -1.37 2.89 8.54
C LYS A 8 -0.84 3.47 9.85
N GLY A 9 -0.53 4.76 9.87
CA GLY A 9 -0.07 5.40 11.11
C GLY A 9 -1.14 5.34 12.23
N PRO A 10 -0.73 5.35 13.52
CA PRO A 10 -1.65 5.24 14.66
C PRO A 10 -2.66 6.40 14.74
N PHE A 11 -2.31 7.58 14.24
CA PHE A 11 -3.18 8.76 14.17
C PHE A 11 -3.43 9.22 12.73
N GLU A 12 -3.10 8.38 11.76
CA GLU A 12 -3.34 8.69 10.35
C GLU A 12 -4.83 8.54 10.04
N LYS A 13 -5.43 9.64 9.55
CA LYS A 13 -6.79 9.64 9.03
C LYS A 13 -6.91 8.65 7.88
N VAL A 14 -8.03 7.94 7.83
CA VAL A 14 -8.29 6.90 6.83
C VAL A 14 -8.16 7.46 5.41
N GLU A 15 -8.71 8.66 5.16
CA GLU A 15 -8.70 9.28 3.83
C GLU A 15 -7.28 9.60 3.35
N LYS A 16 -6.40 9.99 4.29
CA LYS A 16 -4.98 10.25 3.97
C LYS A 16 -4.27 8.96 3.59
N PHE A 17 -4.55 7.87 4.30
CA PHE A 17 -3.96 6.57 4.01
C PHE A 17 -4.49 5.98 2.70
N GLU A 18 -5.79 6.08 2.43
CA GLU A 18 -6.39 5.68 1.15
C GLU A 18 -5.78 6.43 -0.02
N LYS A 19 -5.55 7.74 0.11
CA LYS A 19 -4.86 8.53 -0.90
C LYS A 19 -3.47 7.97 -1.21
N LYS A 20 -2.70 7.62 -0.18
CA LYS A 20 -1.36 7.01 -0.32
C LYS A 20 -1.44 5.66 -1.05
N LEU A 21 -2.42 4.82 -0.71
CA LEU A 21 -2.63 3.54 -1.40
C LEU A 21 -2.98 3.75 -2.88
N ASN A 22 -3.82 4.74 -3.19
CA ASN A 22 -4.18 5.08 -4.56
C ASN A 22 -2.98 5.59 -5.38
N GLU A 23 -2.13 6.44 -4.81
CA GLU A 23 -0.89 6.91 -5.45
C GLU A 23 0.06 5.75 -5.77
N MET A 24 0.12 4.76 -4.88
CA MET A 24 0.88 3.55 -5.09
C MET A 24 0.28 2.66 -6.17
N ALA A 25 -1.04 2.55 -6.22
CA ALA A 25 -1.75 1.85 -7.29
C ALA A 25 -1.46 2.45 -8.66
N MET A 26 -1.48 3.79 -8.77
CA MET A 26 -1.09 4.50 -9.99
C MET A 26 0.38 4.24 -10.38
N SER A 27 1.24 4.02 -9.40
CA SER A 27 2.66 3.69 -9.60
C SER A 27 2.91 2.20 -9.92
N GLY A 28 1.85 1.41 -10.10
CA GLY A 28 1.94 -0.01 -10.47
C GLY A 28 2.06 -0.98 -9.31
N TRP A 29 1.82 -0.53 -8.07
CA TRP A 29 1.73 -1.41 -6.90
C TRP A 29 0.30 -1.91 -6.72
N ARG A 30 0.12 -3.13 -6.20
CA ARG A 30 -1.19 -3.72 -5.92
C ARG A 30 -1.26 -4.18 -4.49
N ILE A 31 -2.34 -3.86 -3.78
CA ILE A 31 -2.60 -4.43 -2.46
C ILE A 31 -3.03 -5.88 -2.65
N VAL A 32 -2.38 -6.80 -1.94
CA VAL A 32 -2.65 -8.25 -2.05
C VAL A 32 -3.21 -8.85 -0.77
N ALA A 33 -2.93 -8.26 0.41
CA ALA A 33 -3.52 -8.68 1.67
C ALA A 33 -3.51 -7.53 2.69
N SER A 34 -4.41 -7.57 3.67
CA SER A 34 -4.41 -6.70 4.84
C SER A 34 -4.59 -7.50 6.13
N LEU A 35 -3.98 -7.02 7.22
CA LEU A 35 -4.13 -7.54 8.57
C LEU A 35 -4.09 -6.36 9.55
N GLY A 36 -5.26 -5.95 10.05
CA GLY A 36 -5.39 -4.74 10.86
C GLY A 36 -4.87 -3.51 10.09
N ASP A 37 -3.93 -2.78 10.69
CA ASP A 37 -3.30 -1.60 10.08
C ASP A 37 -2.16 -1.94 9.10
N PHE A 38 -1.86 -3.22 8.86
CA PHE A 38 -0.80 -3.66 7.95
C PHE A 38 -1.36 -4.09 6.60
N TYR A 39 -0.67 -3.70 5.52
CA TYR A 39 -1.06 -3.94 4.14
C TYR A 39 0.13 -4.48 3.36
N LEU A 40 0.01 -5.69 2.82
CA LEU A 40 0.97 -6.25 1.90
C LEU A 40 0.68 -5.73 0.50
N VAL A 41 1.68 -5.13 -0.13
CA VAL A 41 1.59 -4.67 -1.52
C VAL A 41 2.67 -5.27 -2.39
N LEU A 42 2.34 -5.49 -3.66
CA LEU A 42 3.15 -6.12 -4.68
C LEU A 42 3.38 -5.14 -5.84
N GLY A 43 4.63 -4.81 -6.12
CA GLY A 43 5.04 -4.00 -7.27
C GLY A 43 5.48 -4.89 -8.44
N LYS A 44 5.12 -4.48 -9.66
CA LYS A 44 5.73 -5.04 -10.87
C LYS A 44 7.16 -4.53 -10.97
N ASP A 45 8.12 -5.43 -11.19
CA ASP A 45 9.48 -4.99 -11.52
C ASP A 45 9.43 -4.16 -12.81
N LYS A 46 10.08 -3.00 -12.82
CA LYS A 46 10.33 -2.27 -14.07
C LYS A 46 11.39 -3.08 -14.82
N HIS A 47 10.94 -3.93 -15.75
CA HIS A 47 11.76 -4.26 -16.92
C HIS A 47 11.72 -3.09 -17.89
#